data_AF-A0A3N5WM64-F1
#
_entry.id   AF-A0A3N5WM64-F1
#
_cell.length_a   1.000
_cell.length_b   1.000
_cell.length_c   1.000
_cell.angle_alpha   90.00
_cell.angle_beta   90.00
_cell.angle_gamma   90.00
#
_symmetry.space_group_name_H-M   'P 1'
#
loop_
_entity.id
_entity.type
_entity.pdbx_description
1 polymer ?
#
loop_
_entity_poly.entity_id
_entity_poly.type
_entity_poly.pdbx_seq_one_letter_code
_entity_poly.pdbx_strand_id
1 'polypeptide(L)'
;GIGLFISTISRTQQQAMMSMFFFFVPAILLSGFIFPIANMPEVVQYLTYLNPLRYFLIIIRGIFLKGNGFEILWPQMLALAILGSAVFTFSSLRFRKRLE
;
A
#
# COMPACT_ATOMS: atom_id res chain seq x y z
N GLY A 1 3.41 -4.53 -7.13
CA GLY A 1 2.51 -5.69 -7.04
C GLY A 1 1.09 -5.35 -7.45
N ILE A 2 0.40 -4.42 -6.77
CA ILE A 2 -1.00 -4.05 -7.09
C ILE A 2 -1.22 -3.75 -8.59
N GLY A 3 -0.33 -2.99 -9.25
CA GLY A 3 -0.45 -2.74 -10.70
C GLY A 3 -0.33 -4.00 -11.57
N LEU A 4 0.52 -4.95 -11.19
CA LEU A 4 0.61 -6.27 -11.84
C LEU A 4 -0.64 -7.10 -11.57
N PHE A 5 -1.17 -7.06 -10.34
CA PHE A 5 -2.43 -7.72 -10.04
C PHE A 5 -3.58 -7.16 -10.87
N ILE A 6 -3.69 -5.83 -10.97
CA ILE A 6 -4.70 -5.15 -11.80
C ILE A 6 -4.54 -5.53 -13.28
N SER A 7 -3.30 -5.61 -13.80
CA SER A 7 -3.08 -6.03 -15.19
C SER A 7 -3.49 -7.49 -15.41
N THR A 8 -3.33 -8.38 -14.43
CA THR A 8 -3.80 -9.77 -14.56
C THR A 8 -5.32 -9.94 -14.55
N ILE A 9 -6.09 -8.97 -14.07
CA ILE A 9 -7.56 -9.06 -14.02
C ILE A 9 -8.26 -8.20 -15.08
N SER A 10 -7.56 -7.21 -15.64
CA SER A 10 -8.12 -6.27 -16.62
C SER A 10 -8.04 -6.84 -18.03
N ARG A 11 -9.15 -6.76 -18.78
CA ARG A 11 -9.21 -7.17 -20.20
C ARG A 11 -8.95 -6.01 -21.15
N THR A 12 -9.14 -4.77 -20.69
CA THR A 12 -8.92 -3.55 -21.47
C THR A 12 -8.12 -2.52 -20.68
N GLN A 13 -7.44 -1.60 -21.37
CA GLN A 13 -6.70 -0.49 -20.75
C GLN A 13 -7.64 0.40 -19.92
N GLN A 14 -8.85 0.68 -20.40
CA GLN A 14 -9.83 1.49 -19.69
C GLN A 14 -10.29 0.83 -18.39
N GLN A 15 -10.50 -0.50 -18.39
CA GLN A 15 -10.79 -1.26 -17.18
C GLN A 15 -9.63 -1.22 -16.18
N ALA A 16 -8.38 -1.31 -16.67
CA ALA A 16 -7.20 -1.19 -15.83
C ALA A 16 -7.10 0.19 -15.17
N MET A 17 -7.37 1.27 -15.92
CA MET A 17 -7.36 2.63 -15.39
C MET A 17 -8.45 2.84 -14.33
N MET A 18 -9.68 2.38 -14.59
CA MET A 18 -10.78 2.44 -13.61
C MET A 18 -10.48 1.65 -12.34
N SER A 19 -9.92 0.45 -12.50
CA SER A 19 -9.51 -0.38 -11.37
C SER A 19 -8.41 0.30 -10.55
N MET A 20 -7.41 0.86 -11.22
CA MET A 20 -6.33 1.61 -10.57
C MET A 20 -6.88 2.78 -9.77
N PHE A 21 -7.81 3.56 -10.34
CA PHE A 21 -8.47 4.66 -9.64
C PHE A 21 -9.21 4.17 -8.38
N PHE A 22 -10.02 3.12 -8.52
CA PHE A 22 -10.78 2.53 -7.42
C PHE A 22 -9.89 2.01 -6.28
N PHE A 23 -8.71 1.47 -6.59
CA PHE A 23 -7.76 1.03 -5.56
C PHE A 23 -6.94 2.18 -4.96
N PHE A 24 -6.51 3.15 -5.78
CA PHE A 24 -5.55 4.16 -5.37
C PHE A 24 -6.19 5.29 -4.55
N VAL A 25 -7.41 5.71 -4.91
CA VAL A 25 -8.11 6.80 -4.20
C VAL A 25 -8.39 6.45 -2.74
N PRO A 26 -9.02 5.30 -2.41
CA PRO A 26 -9.20 4.89 -1.02
C PRO A 26 -7.87 4.66 -0.29
N ALA A 27 -6.86 4.13 -0.99
CA ALA A 27 -5.54 3.91 -0.40
C ALA A 27 -4.90 5.25 0.03
N ILE A 28 -5.02 6.33 -0.75
CA ILE A 28 -4.54 7.64 -0.33
C ILE A 28 -5.35 8.18 0.85
N LEU A 29 -6.68 8.07 0.81
CA LEU A 29 -7.54 8.58 1.89
C LEU A 29 -7.25 7.90 3.23
N LEU A 30 -7.02 6.58 3.21
CA LEU A 30 -6.71 5.75 4.37
C LEU A 30 -5.22 5.77 4.77
N SER A 31 -4.36 6.45 4.02
CA SER A 31 -2.91 6.44 4.28
C SER A 31 -2.49 7.28 5.48
N GLY A 32 -3.34 8.22 5.93
CA GLY A 32 -2.91 9.26 6.86
C GLY A 32 -2.31 10.50 6.18
N PHE A 33 -2.38 10.59 4.84
CA PHE A 33 -1.93 11.75 4.07
C PHE A 33 -2.93 12.91 4.17
N ILE A 34 -4.17 12.69 3.70
CA ILE A 34 -5.22 13.71 3.63
C ILE A 34 -5.83 13.94 5.02
N PHE A 35 -6.23 12.86 5.69
CA PHE A 35 -6.81 12.89 7.02
C PHE A 35 -5.89 12.18 8.02
N PRO A 36 -5.65 12.73 9.22
CA PRO A 36 -4.89 12.04 10.25
C PRO A 36 -5.56 10.72 10.64
N ILE A 37 -4.80 9.63 10.75
CA ILE A 37 -5.32 8.30 11.10
C ILE A 37 -6.00 8.33 12.48
N ALA A 38 -5.46 9.12 13.42
CA ALA A 38 -6.03 9.28 14.76
C ALA A 38 -7.46 9.85 14.77
N ASN A 39 -7.89 10.52 13.69
CA ASN A 39 -9.23 11.09 13.56
C ASN A 39 -10.22 10.10 12.92
N MET A 40 -9.77 8.92 12.51
CA MET A 40 -10.63 7.90 11.93
C MET A 40 -11.25 7.03 13.03
N PRO A 41 -12.48 6.49 12.84
CA PRO A 41 -13.05 5.51 13.75
C PRO A 41 -12.12 4.29 13.93
N GLU A 42 -12.10 3.68 15.11
CA GLU A 42 -11.15 2.59 15.45
C GLU A 42 -11.15 1.45 14.42
N VAL A 43 -12.34 1.05 13.95
CA VAL A 43 -12.49 0.01 12.92
C VAL A 43 -11.71 0.36 11.64
N VAL A 44 -11.75 1.62 11.22
CA VAL A 44 -11.05 2.10 10.03
C VAL A 44 -9.55 2.17 10.28
N GLN A 45 -9.12 2.55 11.49
CA GLN A 45 -7.70 2.56 11.87
C GLN A 45 -7.07 1.18 11.71
N TYR A 46 -7.79 0.11 12.07
CA TYR A 46 -7.30 -1.26 11.86
C TYR A 46 -7.10 -1.59 10.38
N LEU A 47 -8.00 -1.15 9.50
CA LEU A 47 -7.86 -1.36 8.05
C LEU A 47 -6.61 -0.67 7.48
N THR A 48 -6.22 0.48 8.03
CA THR A 48 -5.03 1.19 7.55
C THR A 48 -3.72 0.43 7.76
N TYR A 49 -3.66 -0.59 8.63
CA TYR A 49 -2.47 -1.44 8.79
C TYR A 49 -2.19 -2.31 7.55
N LEU A 50 -3.21 -2.58 6.73
CA LEU A 50 -3.06 -3.29 5.45
C LEU A 50 -2.57 -2.35 4.33
N ASN A 51 -2.56 -1.04 4.58
CA ASN A 51 -2.21 -0.06 3.58
C ASN A 51 -0.70 0.28 3.65
N PRO A 52 0.10 -0.06 2.63
CA PRO A 52 1.53 0.24 2.64
C PRO A 52 1.82 1.75 2.69
N LEU A 53 0.93 2.59 2.16
CA LEU A 53 1.12 4.05 2.17
C LEU A 53 1.18 4.61 3.60
N ARG A 54 0.53 3.97 4.58
CA ARG A 54 0.61 4.36 6.01
C ARG A 54 2.06 4.36 6.50
N TYR A 55 2.75 3.24 6.32
CA TYR A 55 4.12 3.08 6.79
C TYR A 55 5.09 3.96 6.03
N PHE A 56 4.90 4.10 4.71
CA PHE A 56 5.69 5.01 3.89
C PHE A 56 5.61 6.46 4.39
N LEU A 57 4.41 6.93 4.72
CA LEU A 57 4.23 8.29 5.25
C LEU A 57 4.83 8.48 6.63
N ILE A 58 4.81 7.46 7.48
CA ILE A 58 5.48 7.52 8.79
C ILE A 58 6.99 7.65 8.60
N ILE A 59 7.58 6.89 7.68
CA ILE A 59 9.02 6.94 7.38
C ILE A 59 9.40 8.30 6.82
N ILE A 60 8.73 8.78 5.77
CA ILE A 60 9.09 10.05 5.13
C ILE A 60 8.94 11.23 6.11
N ARG A 61 7.86 11.26 6.91
CA ARG A 61 7.67 12.28 7.94
C ARG A 61 8.71 12.15 9.06
N GLY A 62 9.07 10.93 9.46
CA GLY A 62 10.11 10.68 10.45
C GLY A 62 11.48 11.18 10.02
N ILE A 63 11.86 10.94 8.76
CA ILE A 63 13.13 11.42 8.20
C ILE A 63 13.12 12.94 8.06
N PHE A 64 12.13 13.50 7.36
CA PHE A 64 12.14 14.92 6.99
C PHE A 64 11.77 15.88 8.13
N LEU A 65 10.89 15.48 9.06
CA LEU A 65 10.42 16.38 10.13
C LEU A 65 11.15 16.15 11.45
N LYS A 66 11.63 14.93 11.71
CA LYS A 66 12.24 14.56 13.00
C LYS A 66 13.73 14.18 12.89
N GLY A 67 14.25 13.99 11.67
CA GLY A 67 15.63 13.52 11.48
C GLY A 67 15.86 12.11 12.03
N ASN A 68 14.81 11.28 12.13
CA ASN A 68 14.92 9.94 12.69
C ASN A 68 15.79 9.04 11.80
N GLY A 69 16.70 8.29 12.43
CA GLY A 69 17.50 7.28 11.76
C GLY A 69 16.84 5.91 11.69
N PHE A 70 17.62 4.93 11.27
CA PHE A 70 17.19 3.54 11.08
C PHE A 70 16.71 2.90 12.39
N GLU A 71 17.33 3.26 13.51
CA GLU A 71 17.03 2.76 14.85
C GLU A 71 15.58 2.97 15.29
N ILE A 72 14.91 4.00 14.78
CA ILE A 72 13.49 4.28 15.06
C ILE A 72 12.58 3.73 13.95
N LEU A 73 13.05 3.72 12.71
CA LEU A 73 12.22 3.48 11.52
C LEU A 73 12.20 2.03 11.05
N TRP A 74 13.07 1.16 11.58
CA TRP A 74 13.15 -0.24 11.19
C TRP A 74 11.82 -1.01 11.28
N PRO A 75 10.91 -0.78 12.26
CA PRO A 75 9.66 -1.53 12.32
C PRO A 75 8.74 -1.19 11.14
N GLN A 76 8.68 0.08 10.74
CA GLN A 76 7.87 0.53 9.60
C GLN A 76 8.47 0.05 8.28
N MET A 77 9.80 0.04 8.18
CA MET A 77 10.51 -0.53 7.01
C MET A 77 10.25 -2.02 6.89
N LEU A 78 10.29 -2.76 7.99
CA LEU A 78 10.00 -4.20 8.02
C LEU A 78 8.54 -4.47 7.62
N ALA A 79 7.59 -3.70 8.16
CA ALA A 79 6.18 -3.81 7.79
C ALA A 79 5.96 -3.55 6.29
N LEU A 80 6.62 -2.53 5.72
CA LEU A 80 6.61 -2.29 4.27
C LEU A 80 7.22 -3.44 3.47
N ALA A 81 8.33 -4.01 3.94
CA ALA A 81 8.98 -5.13 3.28
C ALA A 81 8.07 -6.37 3.26
N ILE A 82 7.40 -6.67 4.38
CA ILE A 82 6.44 -7.77 4.50
C ILE A 82 5.25 -7.55 3.58
N LEU A 83 4.61 -6.37 3.63
CA LEU A 83 3.46 -6.07 2.77
C LEU A 83 3.84 -6.06 1.29
N GLY A 84 4.97 -5.44 0.94
CA GLY A 84 5.46 -5.35 -0.42
C GLY A 84 5.78 -6.73 -1.01
N SER A 85 6.48 -7.57 -0.25
CA SER A 85 6.79 -8.95 -0.64
C SER A 85 5.54 -9.81 -0.75
N ALA A 86 4.59 -9.72 0.19
CA ALA A 86 3.32 -10.44 0.12
C ALA A 86 2.54 -10.12 -1.16
N VAL A 87 2.38 -8.83 -1.47
CA VAL A 87 1.67 -8.38 -2.67
C VAL A 87 2.43 -8.78 -3.94
N PHE A 88 3.76 -8.67 -3.95
CA PHE A 88 4.58 -9.08 -5.09
C PHE A 88 4.48 -10.59 -5.36
N THR A 89 4.64 -11.41 -4.33
CA THR A 89 4.50 -12.88 -4.42
C THR A 89 3.12 -13.27 -4.91
N PHE A 90 2.05 -12.68 -4.35
CA PHE A 90 0.68 -12.94 -4.77
C PHE A 90 0.46 -12.58 -6.25
N SER A 91 0.97 -11.43 -6.68
CA SER A 91 0.87 -11.00 -8.08
C SER A 91 1.63 -11.95 -9.03
N SER A 92 2.83 -12.38 -8.63
CA SER A 92 3.67 -13.29 -9.43
C SER A 92 3.04 -14.68 -9.58
N LEU A 93 2.49 -15.24 -8.50
CA LEU A 93 1.78 -16.52 -8.52
C LEU A 93 0.53 -16.47 -9.41
N ARG A 94 -0.22 -15.35 -9.38
CA ARG A 94 -1.41 -15.17 -10.23
C ARG A 94 -1.04 -15.03 -11.71
N PHE A 95 0.08 -14.36 -12.01
CA PHE A 95 0.58 -14.22 -13.38
C PHE A 95 1.00 -15.57 -13.98
N ARG A 96 1.71 -16.41 -13.21
CA ARG A 96 2.07 -17.78 -13.65
C ARG A 96 0.84 -18.64 -13.95
N LYS A 97 -0.21 -18.59 -13.12
CA LYS A 97 -1.46 -19.35 -13.33
C LYS A 97 -2.26 -18.98 -14.59
N ARG A 98 -1.93 -17.90 -15.31
CA ARG A 98 -2.55 -17.56 -16.61
C ARG A 98 -1.71 -17.97 -17.81
N LEU A 99 -0.46 -18.37 -17.60
CA LEU A 99 0.50 -18.75 -18.65
C LEU A 99 0.62 -20.27 -18.83
N GLU A 100 -0.13 -21.05 -18.05
CA GLU A 100 -0.43 -22.46 -18.29
C GLU A 100 -1.89 -22.60 -18.73
#